data_AF-A0A848NVW7-F1
#
_entry.id   AF-A0A848NVW7-F1
#
_cell.length_a   1.000
_cell.length_b   1.000
_cell.length_c   1.000
_cell.angle_alpha   90.00
_cell.angle_beta   90.00
_cell.angle_gamma   90.00
#
_symmetry.space_group_name_H-M   'P 1'
#
loop_
_entity.id
_entity.type
_entity.pdbx_description
1 polymer ?
#
loop_
_entity_poly.entity_id
_entity_poly.type
_entity_poly.pdbx_seq_one_letter_code
_entity_poly.pdbx_strand_id
1 'polypeptide(L)'
;LQHRMADVLLEIEQARSAVINAAAALDHPDRATRERALSAAKYTIGRIGTLVAEESIQLHGGIGMTWELPLAHYAKRLVMIDHQLGDEDHHLRRYIALGRA
;
A
#
# COMPACT_ATOMS: atom_id res chain seq x y z
N LEU A 1 13.42 13.47 12.52
CA LEU A 1 13.62 12.63 11.31
C LEU A 1 13.67 11.15 11.67
N GLN A 2 14.49 10.72 12.65
CA GLN A 2 14.58 9.31 13.06
C GLN A 2 13.24 8.67 13.45
N HIS A 3 12.42 9.33 14.29
CA HIS A 3 11.09 8.80 14.64
C HIS A 3 10.20 8.60 13.41
N ARG A 4 10.09 9.62 12.54
CA ARG A 4 9.33 9.51 11.27
C ARG A 4 9.83 8.37 10.39
N MET A 5 11.15 8.18 10.27
CA MET A 5 11.71 7.07 9.50
C MET A 5 11.38 5.71 10.10
N ALA A 6 11.34 5.60 11.43
CA ALA A 6 10.91 4.38 12.10
C ALA A 6 9.41 4.10 11.87
N ASP A 7 8.57 5.14 11.89
CA ASP A 7 7.13 5.02 11.60
C ASP A 7 6.89 4.57 10.16
N VAL A 8 7.59 5.18 9.18
CA VAL A 8 7.51 4.77 7.77
C VAL A 8 7.97 3.33 7.56
N LEU A 9 9.04 2.90 8.25
CA LEU A 9 9.50 1.52 8.19
C LEU A 9 8.44 0.55 8.74
N LEU A 10 7.78 0.91 9.84
CA LEU A 10 6.71 0.10 10.42
C LEU A 10 5.55 -0.08 9.44
N GLU A 11 5.13 0.99 8.77
CA GLU A 11 4.08 0.91 7.74
C GLU A 11 4.53 0.01 6.57
N ILE A 12 5.79 0.12 6.10
CA ILE A 12 6.31 -0.77 5.03
C ILE A 12 6.24 -2.24 5.45
N GLU A 13 6.60 -2.57 6.69
CA GLU A 13 6.52 -3.94 7.19
C GLU A 13 5.07 -4.42 7.38
N GLN A 14 4.13 -3.52 7.68
CA GLN A 14 2.70 -3.82 7.66
C GLN A 14 2.21 -4.13 6.23
N ALA A 15 2.61 -3.35 5.23
CA ALA A 15 2.28 -3.63 3.82
C ALA A 15 2.83 -4.99 3.38
N ARG A 16 4.10 -5.30 3.73
CA ARG A 16 4.73 -6.59 3.46
C ARG A 16 3.93 -7.74 4.08
N SER A 17 3.57 -7.61 5.36
CA SER A 17 2.80 -8.62 6.09
C SER A 17 1.41 -8.85 5.47
N ALA A 18 0.74 -7.78 5.03
CA ALA A 18 -0.55 -7.89 4.36
C ALA A 18 -0.46 -8.69 3.05
N VAL A 19 0.60 -8.48 2.25
CA VAL A 19 0.85 -9.26 1.02
C VAL A 19 1.13 -10.72 1.34
N ILE A 20 1.95 -11.01 2.36
CA ILE A 20 2.25 -12.39 2.79
C ILE A 20 0.95 -13.10 3.21
N ASN A 21 0.11 -12.44 4.01
CA ASN A 21 -1.17 -13.01 4.45
C ASN A 21 -2.12 -13.27 3.26
N ALA A 22 -2.19 -12.35 2.29
CA ALA A 22 -2.98 -12.55 1.09
C ALA A 22 -2.47 -13.72 0.25
N ALA A 23 -1.14 -13.85 0.09
CA ALA A 23 -0.52 -14.97 -0.62
C ALA A 23 -0.81 -16.31 0.08
N ALA A 24 -0.69 -16.37 1.40
CA ALA A 24 -1.01 -17.56 2.19
C ALA A 24 -2.49 -17.98 2.08
N ALA A 25 -3.39 -17.02 1.83
CA ALA A 25 -4.81 -17.29 1.66
C ALA A 25 -5.19 -17.77 0.24
N LEU A 26 -4.28 -17.73 -0.76
CA LEU A 26 -4.63 -18.00 -2.17
C LEU A 26 -5.13 -19.42 -2.44
N ASP A 27 -4.71 -20.39 -1.64
CA ASP A 27 -5.13 -21.79 -1.79
C ASP A 27 -6.35 -22.14 -0.92
N HIS A 28 -6.93 -21.17 -0.21
CA HIS A 28 -8.10 -21.41 0.62
C HIS A 28 -9.29 -21.85 -0.25
N PRO A 29 -10.06 -22.90 0.13
CA PRO A 29 -11.14 -23.43 -0.72
C PRO A 29 -12.27 -22.42 -0.95
N ASP A 30 -12.62 -21.66 0.07
CA ASP A 30 -13.64 -20.61 -0.04
C ASP A 30 -13.13 -19.37 -0.79
N ARG A 31 -13.85 -19.01 -1.87
CA ARG A 31 -13.55 -17.86 -2.72
C ARG A 31 -13.68 -16.53 -1.99
N ALA A 32 -14.70 -16.37 -1.14
CA ALA A 32 -14.92 -15.11 -0.43
C ALA A 32 -13.73 -14.77 0.48
N THR A 33 -13.21 -15.78 1.19
CA THR A 33 -12.00 -15.68 2.01
C THR A 33 -10.79 -15.21 1.20
N ARG A 34 -10.54 -15.82 0.02
CA ARG A 34 -9.41 -15.43 -0.86
C ARG A 34 -9.54 -13.97 -1.32
N GLU A 35 -10.71 -13.62 -1.85
CA GLU A 35 -10.94 -12.28 -2.38
C GLU A 35 -10.90 -11.21 -1.29
N ARG A 36 -11.34 -11.56 -0.06
CA ARG A 36 -11.28 -10.66 1.09
C ARG A 36 -9.84 -10.39 1.51
N ALA A 37 -8.99 -11.42 1.54
CA ALA A 37 -7.57 -11.28 1.85
C ALA A 37 -6.85 -10.42 0.79
N LEU A 38 -7.14 -10.64 -0.50
CA LEU A 38 -6.61 -9.83 -1.60
C LEU A 38 -7.04 -8.35 -1.50
N SER A 39 -8.31 -8.10 -1.19
CA SER A 39 -8.83 -6.73 -1.04
C SER A 39 -8.18 -6.02 0.16
N ALA A 40 -8.00 -6.71 1.28
CA ALA A 40 -7.31 -6.17 2.45
C ALA A 40 -5.86 -5.79 2.13
N ALA A 41 -5.12 -6.66 1.43
CA ALA A 41 -3.77 -6.37 1.01
C ALA A 41 -3.71 -5.19 0.04
N LYS A 42 -4.60 -5.14 -0.96
CA LYS A 42 -4.59 -4.05 -1.95
C LYS A 42 -4.93 -2.69 -1.33
N TYR A 43 -5.92 -2.63 -0.43
CA TYR A 43 -6.21 -1.46 0.40
C TYR A 43 -4.97 -1.00 1.17
N THR A 44 -4.30 -1.95 1.86
CA THR A 44 -3.13 -1.65 2.70
C THR A 44 -1.96 -1.11 1.87
N ILE A 45 -1.68 -1.71 0.71
CA ILE A 45 -0.61 -1.28 -0.20
C ILE A 45 -0.88 0.11 -0.77
N GLY A 46 -2.13 0.39 -1.14
CA GLY A 46 -2.54 1.71 -1.67
C GLY A 46 -2.28 2.83 -0.68
N ARG A 47 -2.88 2.71 0.52
CA ARG A 47 -2.74 3.67 1.62
C ARG A 47 -1.27 3.89 2.00
N ILE A 48 -0.52 2.80 2.21
CA ILE A 48 0.87 2.88 2.68
C ILE A 48 1.81 3.38 1.58
N GLY A 49 1.58 2.99 0.32
CA GLY A 49 2.36 3.47 -0.81
C GLY A 49 2.31 4.99 -0.95
N THR A 50 1.11 5.57 -0.83
CA THR A 50 0.92 7.03 -0.84
C THR A 50 1.64 7.71 0.34
N LEU A 51 1.48 7.19 1.56
CA LEU A 51 2.18 7.70 2.74
C LEU A 51 3.71 7.68 2.57
N VAL A 52 4.27 6.56 2.10
CA VAL A 52 5.72 6.42 1.87
C VAL A 52 6.20 7.43 0.83
N ALA A 53 5.42 7.68 -0.23
CA ALA A 53 5.76 8.66 -1.25
C ALA A 53 5.83 10.08 -0.68
N GLU A 54 4.80 10.49 0.08
CA GLU A 54 4.72 11.82 0.71
C GLU A 54 5.83 12.03 1.73
N GLU A 55 6.06 11.06 2.61
CA GLU A 55 7.12 11.12 3.61
C GLU A 55 8.51 11.17 2.96
N SER A 56 8.73 10.38 1.90
CA SER A 56 10.00 10.39 1.17
C SER A 56 10.28 11.76 0.54
N ILE A 57 9.28 12.40 -0.06
CA ILE A 57 9.40 13.76 -0.60
C ILE A 57 9.72 14.75 0.53
N GLN A 58 8.98 14.69 1.64
CA GLN A 58 9.14 15.62 2.75
C GLN A 58 10.50 15.49 3.45
N LEU A 59 11.05 14.28 3.55
CA LEU A 59 12.36 14.02 4.14
C LEU A 59 13.51 14.56 3.29
N HIS A 60 13.37 14.56 1.96
CA HIS A 60 14.38 15.10 1.05
C HIS A 60 14.21 16.60 0.81
N GLY A 61 13.01 17.15 0.98
CA GLY A 61 12.72 18.55 0.65
C GLY A 61 12.75 18.79 -0.85
N GLY A 62 13.12 20.01 -1.27
CA GLY A 62 13.04 20.43 -2.68
C GLY A 62 13.78 19.52 -3.66
N ILE A 63 14.94 18.98 -3.28
CA ILE A 63 15.74 18.07 -4.12
C ILE A 63 14.97 16.78 -4.48
N GLY A 64 14.04 16.33 -3.64
CA GLY A 64 13.20 15.16 -3.90
C GLY A 64 12.24 15.32 -5.09
N MET A 65 11.95 16.56 -5.48
CA MET A 65 11.07 16.88 -6.61
C MET A 65 11.82 17.16 -7.93
N THR A 66 13.14 17.06 -7.90
CA THR A 66 14.02 17.34 -9.04
C THR A 66 14.38 16.05 -9.82
N TRP A 67 15.18 16.17 -10.88
CA TRP A 67 15.63 15.03 -11.70
C TRP A 67 16.97 14.46 -11.26
N GLU A 68 17.57 15.04 -10.22
CA GLU A 68 18.86 14.68 -9.65
C GLU A 68 18.79 13.39 -8.85
N LEU A 69 17.59 13.01 -8.38
CA LEU A 69 17.31 11.77 -7.67
C LEU A 69 16.13 11.05 -8.32
N PRO A 70 16.09 9.70 -8.31
CA PRO A 70 14.96 8.94 -8.85
C PRO A 70 13.71 9.02 -7.97
N LEU A 71 13.72 9.80 -6.88
CA LEU A 71 12.68 9.82 -5.85
C LEU A 71 11.31 10.19 -6.43
N ALA A 72 11.23 11.23 -7.26
CA ALA A 72 9.98 11.64 -7.90
C ALA A 72 9.38 10.55 -8.80
N HIS A 73 10.21 9.68 -9.40
CA HIS A 73 9.72 8.54 -10.19
C HIS A 73 9.13 7.45 -9.29
N TYR A 74 9.79 7.13 -8.18
CA TYR A 74 9.28 6.16 -7.22
C TYR A 74 7.98 6.64 -6.56
N ALA A 75 7.92 7.92 -6.17
CA ALA A 75 6.70 8.52 -5.61
C ALA A 75 5.52 8.41 -6.58
N LYS A 76 5.70 8.79 -7.86
CA LYS A 76 4.68 8.62 -8.90
C LYS A 76 4.25 7.17 -9.05
N ARG A 77 5.20 6.23 -9.03
CA ARG A 77 4.90 4.79 -9.15
C ARG A 77 4.07 4.29 -7.97
N LEU A 78 4.39 4.69 -6.75
CA LEU A 78 3.64 4.30 -5.55
C LEU A 78 2.21 4.83 -5.60
N VAL A 79 2.02 6.10 -5.95
CA VAL A 79 0.68 6.69 -6.13
C VAL A 79 -0.10 5.96 -7.24
N MET A 80 0.55 5.62 -8.35
CA MET A 80 -0.12 4.89 -9.43
C MET A 80 -0.45 3.43 -9.08
N ILE A 81 0.31 2.80 -8.18
CA ILE A 81 -0.01 1.45 -7.69
C ILE A 81 -1.32 1.45 -6.92
N ASP A 82 -1.67 2.53 -6.20
CA ASP A 82 -2.97 2.66 -5.56
C ASP A 82 -4.09 2.62 -6.60
N HIS A 83 -4.03 3.46 -7.63
CA HIS A 83 -5.07 3.53 -8.67
C HIS A 83 -5.18 2.28 -9.57
N GLN A 84 -4.13 1.46 -9.67
CA GLN A 84 -4.18 0.24 -10.46
C GLN A 84 -5.05 -0.82 -9.79
N LEU A 85 -5.92 -1.47 -10.58
CA LEU A 85 -6.78 -2.58 -10.13
C LEU A 85 -7.77 -2.19 -9.00
N GLY A 86 -8.11 -0.91 -8.91
CA GLY A 86 -8.94 -0.34 -7.85
C GLY A 86 -8.09 0.27 -6.73
N ASP A 87 -8.54 1.43 -6.28
CA ASP A 87 -7.93 2.26 -5.23
C ASP A 87 -8.34 1.83 -3.81
N GLU A 88 -7.79 2.55 -2.82
CA GLU A 88 -8.09 2.37 -1.40
C GLU A 88 -9.60 2.25 -1.13
N ASP A 89 -10.40 3.20 -1.63
CA ASP A 89 -11.84 3.23 -1.42
C ASP A 89 -12.55 2.02 -2.04
N HIS A 90 -12.16 1.62 -3.25
CA HIS A 90 -12.71 0.42 -3.90
C HIS A 90 -12.48 -0.82 -3.04
N HIS A 91 -11.24 -1.04 -2.60
CA HIS A 91 -10.86 -2.25 -1.88
C HIS A 91 -11.37 -2.27 -0.44
N LEU A 92 -11.51 -1.11 0.21
CA LEU A 92 -12.16 -1.00 1.52
C LEU A 92 -13.64 -1.37 1.42
N ARG A 93 -14.36 -0.81 0.44
CA ARG A 93 -15.77 -1.15 0.20
C ARG A 93 -15.95 -2.64 -0.12
N ARG A 94 -15.08 -3.19 -0.98
CA ARG A 94 -15.10 -4.62 -1.33
C ARG A 94 -14.82 -5.51 -0.13
N TYR A 95 -13.83 -5.17 0.70
CA TYR A 95 -13.50 -5.91 1.92
C TYR A 95 -14.69 -5.98 2.89
N ILE A 96 -15.40 -4.85 3.08
CA ILE A 96 -16.59 -4.78 3.94
C ILE A 96 -17.72 -5.64 3.37
N ALA A 97 -17.97 -5.57 2.05
CA ALA A 97 -19.02 -6.34 1.40
C ALA A 97 -18.78 -7.85 1.50
N LEU A 98 -17.55 -8.30 1.25
CA LEU A 98 -17.15 -9.71 1.36
C LEU A 98 -17.19 -10.24 2.80
N GLY A 99 -17.21 -9.36 3.80
CA GLY A 99 -17.29 -9.77 5.20
C GLY A 99 -18.70 -9.93 5.76
N ARG A 100 -19.72 -9.60 4.98
CA ARG A 100 -21.14 -9.78 5.33
C ARG A 100 -21.77 -10.98 4.62
N ALA A 101 -21.08 -11.56 3.66
CA ALA A 101 -21.45 -12.79 2.96
C ALA A 101 -20.99 -14.01 3.78
#